data_AF-A0A921YSN2-F1
#
_entry.id   AF-A0A921YSN2-F1
#
_cell.length_a   1.000
_cell.length_b   1.000
_cell.length_c   1.000
_cell.angle_alpha   90.00
_cell.angle_beta   90.00
_cell.angle_gamma   90.00
#
_symmetry.space_group_name_H-M   'P 1'
#
loop_
_entity.id
_entity.type
_entity.pdbx_description
1 polymer ?
#
loop_
_entity_poly.entity_id
_entity_poly.type
_entity_poly.pdbx_seq_one_letter_code
_entity_poly.pdbx_strand_id
1 'polypeptide(L)'
;MTAASYWSLLEPAIEMCESYGQYAFVPVAIGFLFGAIFVFATDKFLDYLGINSTNMMISITKSKDSKEKLEDLEMMTALNRRPSNPTSVVTMENTQPADFADCISNQHTAQRRRGHHHSVHSVRNGENGEGDRRDSVARALEARQSQWKRIMLLVVAITVHNIPEGLAVGVSFGAAGSSEKASFTSSRNLALGIGIQNFPEGLAVSLPLQAAGFSVWRSFWYGQLSGMVEPVFGVLGAVAVAAAKPALPYALAFAAGAMIYVVADDIIPEANASGNGKLATWGCIIGFVVMMCLDVGLG
;
A
#
# COMPACT_ATOMS: atom_id res chain seq x y z
N MET A 1 1.83 -8.09 -9.53
CA MET A 1 0.60 -8.47 -8.82
C MET A 1 -0.20 -9.54 -9.56
N THR A 2 -1.15 -9.27 -10.49
CA THR A 2 -2.01 -10.35 -11.06
C THR A 2 -1.27 -11.57 -11.61
N ALA A 3 -0.27 -11.35 -12.48
CA ALA A 3 0.53 -12.44 -13.04
C ALA A 3 1.34 -13.16 -11.95
N ALA A 4 2.02 -12.36 -11.13
CA ALA A 4 2.76 -12.80 -9.96
C ALA A 4 1.95 -13.71 -9.02
N SER A 5 0.68 -13.36 -8.76
CA SER A 5 -0.23 -14.20 -7.95
C SER A 5 -0.40 -15.60 -8.54
N TYR A 6 -0.33 -15.75 -9.87
CA TYR A 6 -0.36 -17.05 -10.52
C TYR A 6 1.02 -17.71 -10.52
N TRP A 7 2.00 -17.15 -11.24
CA TRP A 7 3.30 -17.79 -11.50
C TRP A 7 4.19 -17.91 -10.26
N SER A 8 4.21 -16.91 -9.38
CA SER A 8 5.10 -16.92 -8.22
C SER A 8 4.49 -17.51 -6.96
N LEU A 9 3.16 -17.66 -6.92
CA LEU A 9 2.44 -18.12 -5.73
C LEU A 9 1.58 -19.35 -6.01
N LEU A 10 0.62 -19.24 -6.95
CA LEU A 10 -0.36 -20.31 -7.18
C LEU A 10 0.26 -21.54 -7.85
N GLU A 11 1.08 -21.35 -8.87
CA GLU A 11 1.74 -22.44 -9.61
C GLU A 11 2.69 -23.24 -8.71
N PRO A 12 3.63 -22.63 -7.95
CA PRO A 12 4.42 -23.36 -6.96
C PRO A 12 3.57 -24.07 -5.89
N ALA A 13 2.46 -23.47 -5.46
CA ALA A 13 1.54 -24.11 -4.52
C ALA A 13 0.87 -25.38 -5.10
N ILE A 14 0.48 -25.33 -6.37
CA ILE A 14 -0.09 -26.47 -7.10
C ILE A 14 0.95 -27.58 -7.26
N GLU A 15 2.17 -27.24 -7.67
CA GLU A 15 3.26 -28.20 -7.84
C GLU A 15 3.59 -28.94 -6.53
N MET A 16 3.62 -28.21 -5.41
CA MET A 16 3.83 -28.81 -4.09
C MET A 16 2.69 -29.77 -3.69
N CYS A 17 1.49 -29.59 -4.26
CA CYS A 17 0.32 -30.41 -3.99
C CYS A 17 0.15 -31.60 -4.96
N GLU A 18 1.01 -31.77 -5.97
CA GLU A 18 0.90 -32.89 -6.92
C GLU A 18 0.93 -34.27 -6.23
N SER A 19 1.58 -34.37 -5.07
CA SER A 19 1.59 -35.58 -4.25
C SER A 19 0.20 -36.04 -3.78
N TYR A 20 -0.79 -35.13 -3.73
CA TYR A 20 -2.19 -35.43 -3.43
C TYR A 20 -2.98 -35.97 -4.66
N GLY A 21 -2.32 -36.13 -5.81
CA GLY A 21 -2.94 -36.63 -7.03
C GLY A 21 -4.05 -35.72 -7.55
N GLN A 22 -5.22 -36.29 -7.84
CA GLN A 22 -6.38 -35.52 -8.33
C GLN A 22 -6.92 -34.48 -7.35
N TYR A 23 -6.56 -34.57 -6.07
CA TYR A 23 -6.99 -33.64 -5.02
C TYR A 23 -6.00 -32.51 -4.76
N ALA A 24 -4.97 -32.35 -5.60
CA ALA A 24 -3.99 -31.26 -5.50
C ALA A 24 -4.63 -29.87 -5.47
N PHE A 25 -5.81 -29.71 -6.08
CA PHE A 25 -6.55 -28.45 -6.07
C PHE A 25 -7.13 -28.10 -4.69
N VAL A 26 -7.32 -29.06 -3.78
CA VAL A 26 -8.03 -28.84 -2.51
C VAL A 26 -7.25 -27.91 -1.57
N PRO A 27 -5.97 -28.17 -1.24
CA PRO A 27 -5.18 -27.25 -0.40
C PRO A 27 -5.08 -25.85 -1.01
N VAL A 28 -4.85 -25.78 -2.33
CA VAL A 28 -4.69 -24.53 -3.06
C VAL A 28 -5.99 -23.74 -3.08
N ALA A 29 -7.13 -24.36 -3.39
CA ALA A 29 -8.42 -23.70 -3.40
C ALA A 29 -8.82 -23.19 -2.02
N ILE A 30 -8.56 -23.98 -0.96
CA ILE A 30 -8.84 -23.57 0.42
C ILE A 30 -7.97 -22.36 0.79
N GLY A 31 -6.67 -22.41 0.55
CA GLY A 31 -5.76 -21.31 0.81
C GLY A 31 -6.18 -20.05 0.07
N PHE A 32 -6.37 -20.16 -1.25
CA PHE A 32 -6.79 -19.06 -2.12
C PHE A 32 -8.09 -18.39 -1.67
N LEU A 33 -9.13 -19.19 -1.40
CA LEU A 33 -10.40 -18.67 -0.94
C LEU A 33 -10.28 -18.00 0.43
N PHE A 34 -9.53 -18.61 1.36
CA PHE A 34 -9.31 -18.06 2.68
C PHE A 34 -8.55 -16.73 2.63
N GLY A 35 -7.59 -16.60 1.70
CA GLY A 35 -6.86 -15.36 1.43
C GLY A 35 -7.78 -14.22 0.99
N ALA A 36 -8.62 -14.48 0.00
CA ALA A 36 -9.59 -13.50 -0.48
C ALA A 36 -10.62 -13.12 0.61
N ILE A 37 -11.15 -14.10 1.35
CA ILE A 37 -12.07 -13.85 2.46
C ILE A 37 -11.40 -13.06 3.57
N PHE A 38 -10.13 -13.33 3.87
CA PHE A 38 -9.38 -12.63 4.90
C PHE A 38 -9.27 -11.14 4.60
N VAL A 39 -8.93 -10.76 3.37
CA VAL A 39 -8.87 -9.34 2.96
C VAL A 39 -10.25 -8.70 3.06
N PHE A 40 -11.26 -9.31 2.45
CA PHE A 40 -12.64 -8.85 2.55
C PHE A 40 -13.13 -8.67 4.00
N ALA A 41 -12.83 -9.64 4.87
CA ALA A 41 -13.19 -9.59 6.27
C ALA A 41 -12.42 -8.50 7.01
N THR A 42 -11.15 -8.29 6.67
CA THR A 42 -10.32 -7.21 7.23
C THR A 42 -10.89 -5.86 6.85
N ASP A 43 -11.28 -5.65 5.60
CA ASP A 43 -11.90 -4.40 5.14
C ASP A 43 -13.21 -4.14 5.90
N LYS A 44 -14.07 -5.15 6.00
CA LYS A 44 -15.31 -5.06 6.79
C LYS A 44 -15.06 -4.84 8.28
N PHE A 45 -14.03 -5.44 8.84
CA PHE A 45 -13.69 -5.30 10.25
C PHE A 45 -13.14 -3.90 10.55
N LEU A 46 -12.31 -3.35 9.66
CA LEU A 46 -11.82 -1.98 9.75
C LEU A 46 -12.97 -0.96 9.65
N ASP A 47 -13.94 -1.22 8.77
CA ASP A 47 -15.18 -0.44 8.67
C ASP A 47 -16.03 -0.56 9.95
N TYR A 48 -16.20 -1.77 10.47
CA TYR A 48 -17.00 -2.04 11.68
C TYR A 48 -16.40 -1.44 12.95
N LEU A 49 -15.07 -1.50 13.10
CA LEU A 49 -14.36 -0.85 14.20
C LEU A 49 -14.41 0.68 14.10
N GLY A 50 -14.95 1.24 13.01
CA GLY A 50 -15.00 2.68 12.83
C GLY A 50 -13.60 3.28 12.76
N ILE A 51 -12.60 2.53 12.26
CA ILE A 51 -11.25 3.04 11.96
C ILE A 51 -11.30 4.05 10.78
N ASN A 52 -12.49 4.52 10.44
CA ASN A 52 -12.72 5.86 9.91
C ASN A 52 -12.49 7.00 10.93
N SER A 53 -12.10 6.75 12.18
CA SER A 53 -11.77 7.79 13.17
C SER A 53 -10.29 8.23 13.07
N THR A 54 -9.88 9.03 12.09
CA THR A 54 -9.62 10.47 12.29
C THR A 54 -9.27 10.80 13.75
N ASN A 55 -10.20 10.62 14.70
CA ASN A 55 -10.01 10.98 16.11
C ASN A 55 -9.02 10.11 16.92
N MET A 56 -8.89 8.80 16.65
CA MET A 56 -7.99 7.92 17.43
C MET A 56 -6.54 8.02 16.95
N MET A 57 -6.33 8.24 15.66
CA MET A 57 -5.01 8.56 15.11
C MET A 57 -4.59 10.00 15.49
N ILE A 58 -5.54 10.94 15.60
CA ILE A 58 -5.26 12.27 16.17
C ILE A 58 -4.73 12.15 17.59
N SER A 59 -5.26 11.30 18.48
CA SER A 59 -4.74 11.22 19.86
C SER A 59 -3.33 10.61 19.92
N ILE A 60 -3.01 9.66 19.05
CA ILE A 60 -1.68 9.05 18.94
C ILE A 60 -0.66 10.05 18.36
N THR A 61 -0.98 10.74 17.26
CA THR A 61 -0.08 11.71 16.63
C THR A 61 0.03 13.01 17.43
N LYS A 62 -1.05 13.48 18.06
CA LYS A 62 -1.05 14.67 18.92
C LYS A 62 -0.25 14.45 20.19
N SER A 63 -0.17 13.22 20.73
CA SER A 63 0.72 12.92 21.86
C SER A 63 2.20 13.12 21.55
N LYS A 64 2.60 12.95 20.28
CA LYS A 64 3.97 13.09 19.81
C LYS A 64 4.28 14.54 19.41
N ASP A 65 3.42 15.17 18.61
CA ASP A 65 3.54 16.58 18.18
C ASP A 65 3.34 17.57 19.33
N SER A 66 2.45 17.29 20.30
CA SER A 66 2.36 18.10 21.52
C SER A 66 3.56 17.92 22.44
N LYS A 67 4.21 16.75 22.48
CA LYS A 67 5.45 16.57 23.25
C LYS A 67 6.61 17.34 22.63
N GLU A 68 6.82 17.21 21.32
CA GLU A 68 7.84 17.96 20.57
C GLU A 68 7.62 19.48 20.70
N LYS A 69 6.37 19.94 20.55
CA LYS A 69 6.05 21.37 20.73
C LYS A 69 6.18 21.84 22.17
N LEU A 70 5.92 21.01 23.18
CA LEU A 70 6.15 21.40 24.57
C LEU A 70 7.65 21.49 24.88
N GLU A 71 8.45 20.56 24.36
CA GLU A 71 9.92 20.57 24.52
C GLU A 71 10.55 21.77 23.79
N ASP A 72 10.11 22.06 22.56
CA ASP A 72 10.54 23.23 21.79
C ASP A 72 10.06 24.54 22.43
N LEU A 73 8.85 24.58 22.98
CA LEU A 73 8.32 25.77 23.65
C LEU A 73 8.99 26.01 25.01
N GLU A 74 9.29 24.97 25.79
CA GLU A 74 10.12 25.09 27.00
C GLU A 74 11.54 25.58 26.66
N MET A 75 12.14 25.03 25.59
CA MET A 75 13.47 25.44 25.15
C MET A 75 13.50 26.89 24.62
N MET A 76 12.49 27.31 23.85
CA MET A 76 12.36 28.69 23.39
C MET A 76 12.03 29.65 24.54
N THR A 77 11.24 29.24 25.53
CA THR A 77 10.91 30.08 26.70
C THR A 77 12.12 30.25 27.62
N ALA A 78 12.98 29.24 27.72
CA ALA A 78 14.26 29.34 28.41
C ALA A 78 15.24 30.31 27.71
N LEU A 79 15.18 30.40 26.37
CA LEU A 79 16.02 31.28 25.57
C LEU A 79 15.49 32.73 25.47
N ASN A 80 14.18 32.96 25.61
CA ASN A 80 13.55 34.27 25.41
C ASN A 80 13.49 35.15 26.68
N ARG A 81 14.27 34.82 27.73
CA ARG A 81 14.35 35.58 28.98
C ARG A 81 15.25 36.84 28.89
N ARG A 82 15.33 37.50 27.72
CA ARG A 82 16.02 38.80 27.53
C ARG A 82 15.16 39.74 26.65
N PRO A 83 15.07 41.05 26.97
CA PRO A 83 14.01 41.89 26.41
C PRO A 83 14.32 42.57 25.07
N SER A 84 13.27 42.58 24.22
CA SER A 84 12.76 43.60 23.27
C SER A 84 13.58 44.13 22.07
N ASN A 85 13.05 43.95 20.84
CA ASN A 85 12.39 45.00 20.02
C ASN A 85 11.83 44.46 18.67
N PRO A 86 10.82 45.11 18.02
CA PRO A 86 10.13 44.56 16.85
C PRO A 86 10.56 45.22 15.52
N THR A 87 10.75 44.42 14.47
CA THR A 87 10.84 44.94 13.09
C THR A 87 10.18 43.99 12.08
N SER A 88 9.34 44.58 11.23
CA SER A 88 8.51 44.05 10.15
C SER A 88 9.25 43.33 9.02
N VAL A 89 8.66 42.29 8.40
CA VAL A 89 9.03 41.83 7.04
C VAL A 89 7.81 41.33 6.24
N VAL A 90 7.49 42.12 5.21
CA VAL A 90 7.02 41.85 3.83
C VAL A 90 6.55 40.43 3.47
N THR A 91 5.31 40.34 2.99
CA THR A 91 4.78 39.23 2.17
C THR A 91 5.14 39.41 0.69
N MET A 92 5.74 38.40 0.06
CA MET A 92 5.80 38.26 -1.39
C MET A 92 4.97 37.06 -1.85
N GLU A 93 4.10 37.35 -2.81
CA GLU A 93 3.26 36.45 -3.58
C GLU A 93 4.14 35.74 -4.62
N ASN A 94 3.99 34.41 -4.76
CA ASN A 94 4.66 33.67 -5.82
C ASN A 94 3.68 32.69 -6.48
N THR A 95 3.41 32.96 -7.75
CA THR A 95 2.55 32.22 -8.67
C THR A 95 3.35 31.09 -9.30
N GLN A 96 2.91 29.83 -9.20
CA GLN A 96 3.46 28.70 -9.96
C GLN A 96 2.38 27.66 -10.33
N PRO A 97 2.62 26.89 -11.41
CA PRO A 97 1.59 26.49 -12.39
C PRO A 97 0.86 25.18 -12.04
N ALA A 98 -0.29 24.98 -12.69
CA ALA A 98 -1.16 23.81 -12.53
C ALA A 98 -0.40 22.48 -12.66
N ASP A 99 -0.39 21.71 -11.59
CA ASP A 99 0.37 20.46 -11.44
C ASP A 99 -0.58 19.27 -11.32
N PHE A 100 -0.11 18.11 -11.75
CA PHE A 100 -0.80 16.81 -11.88
C PHE A 100 -1.58 16.36 -10.62
N ALA A 101 -1.26 16.95 -9.46
CA ALA A 101 -1.94 16.80 -8.18
C ALA A 101 -3.44 17.20 -8.20
N ASP A 102 -3.87 18.10 -9.09
CA ASP A 102 -5.28 18.52 -9.19
C ASP A 102 -6.22 17.40 -9.69
N CYS A 103 -5.69 16.39 -10.38
CA CYS A 103 -6.47 15.25 -10.86
C CYS A 103 -6.84 14.27 -9.73
N ILE A 104 -6.05 14.20 -8.66
CA ILE A 104 -6.31 13.30 -7.51
C ILE A 104 -7.26 13.97 -6.50
N SER A 105 -7.24 15.31 -6.41
CA SER A 105 -8.04 16.05 -5.42
C SER A 105 -9.51 16.26 -5.84
N ASN A 106 -9.81 16.34 -7.16
CA ASN A 106 -11.14 16.70 -7.66
C ASN A 106 -12.19 15.56 -7.68
N GLN A 107 -11.85 14.36 -7.21
CA GLN A 107 -12.77 13.22 -7.31
C GLN A 107 -13.90 13.21 -6.26
N HIS A 108 -13.71 13.82 -5.09
CA HIS A 108 -14.73 13.75 -4.03
C HIS A 108 -15.88 14.76 -4.15
N THR A 109 -15.78 15.77 -5.03
CA THR A 109 -16.85 16.76 -5.26
C THR A 109 -17.77 16.43 -6.44
N ALA A 110 -17.33 15.59 -7.40
CA ALA A 110 -18.10 15.33 -8.63
C ALA A 110 -19.26 14.33 -8.44
N GLN A 111 -19.21 13.45 -7.44
CA GLN A 111 -20.20 12.37 -7.30
C GLN A 111 -21.46 12.78 -6.51
N ARG A 112 -21.56 14.04 -6.05
CA ARG A 112 -22.72 14.55 -5.29
C ARG A 112 -23.54 15.66 -5.99
N ARG A 113 -23.31 15.93 -7.28
CA ARG A 113 -24.08 16.92 -8.05
C ARG A 113 -24.72 16.32 -9.30
N ARG A 114 -25.69 15.43 -9.11
CA ARG A 114 -26.82 15.26 -10.05
C ARG A 114 -28.08 15.73 -9.35
N GLY A 115 -28.35 17.03 -9.43
CA GLY A 115 -29.52 17.67 -8.84
C GLY A 115 -29.57 19.17 -9.12
N HIS A 116 -30.26 19.52 -10.21
CA HIS A 116 -30.98 20.77 -10.49
C HIS A 116 -30.25 22.14 -10.54
N HIS A 117 -30.58 22.88 -11.60
CA HIS A 117 -30.27 24.27 -11.93
C HIS A 117 -30.60 25.28 -10.82
N HIS A 118 -29.75 26.31 -10.64
CA HIS A 118 -30.12 27.73 -10.83
C HIS A 118 -28.91 28.65 -10.64
N SER A 119 -28.68 29.52 -11.62
CA SER A 119 -27.78 30.67 -11.54
C SER A 119 -28.40 31.74 -10.63
N VAL A 120 -27.73 32.10 -9.53
CA VAL A 120 -28.03 33.33 -8.79
C VAL A 120 -26.71 34.01 -8.40
N HIS A 121 -26.49 35.17 -9.02
CA HIS A 121 -25.56 36.19 -8.56
C HIS A 121 -26.03 36.69 -7.18
N SER A 122 -25.20 36.57 -6.15
CA SER A 122 -25.35 37.41 -4.96
C SER A 122 -23.98 37.73 -4.38
N VAL A 123 -23.53 38.96 -4.65
CA VAL A 123 -22.51 39.63 -3.84
C VAL A 123 -23.12 39.82 -2.46
N ARG A 124 -22.57 39.17 -1.43
CA ARG A 124 -22.94 39.45 -0.03
C ARG A 124 -21.69 39.71 0.78
N ASN A 125 -21.71 40.88 1.40
CA ASN A 125 -20.70 41.49 2.25
C ASN A 125 -20.17 40.54 3.34
N GLY A 126 -18.90 40.78 3.66
CA GLY A 126 -18.13 40.09 4.69
C GLY A 126 -18.77 40.23 6.07
N GLU A 127 -18.77 39.09 6.78
CA GLU A 127 -18.76 38.91 8.24
C GLU A 127 -18.82 37.42 8.62
N ASN A 128 -19.05 36.51 7.65
CA ASN A 128 -19.03 35.05 7.86
C ASN A 128 -17.68 34.36 7.59
N GLY A 129 -16.58 35.12 7.49
CA GLY A 129 -15.29 34.61 7.03
C GLY A 129 -14.59 33.64 7.97
N GLU A 130 -14.84 33.69 9.29
CA GLU A 130 -14.17 32.81 10.24
C GLU A 130 -14.82 31.41 10.35
N GLY A 131 -16.14 31.32 10.22
CA GLY A 131 -16.86 30.04 10.23
C GLY A 131 -16.57 29.21 8.98
N ASP A 132 -16.65 29.83 7.81
CA ASP A 132 -16.38 29.18 6.52
C ASP A 132 -14.90 28.77 6.37
N ARG A 133 -13.98 29.52 6.99
CA ARG A 133 -12.55 29.19 7.05
C ARG A 133 -12.24 28.04 8.00
N ARG A 134 -12.96 27.93 9.13
CA ARG A 134 -12.85 26.76 10.03
C ARG A 134 -13.41 25.50 9.37
N ASP A 135 -14.55 25.60 8.70
CA ASP A 135 -15.20 24.48 8.02
C ASP A 135 -14.42 24.00 6.79
N SER A 136 -13.74 24.89 6.07
CA SER A 136 -12.86 24.53 4.94
C SER A 136 -11.54 23.91 5.41
N VAL A 137 -10.94 24.41 6.50
CA VAL A 137 -9.75 23.81 7.11
C VAL A 137 -10.08 22.42 7.69
N ALA A 138 -11.23 22.26 8.35
CA ALA A 138 -11.69 20.96 8.84
C ALA A 138 -11.85 19.94 7.70
N ARG A 139 -12.52 20.33 6.60
CA ARG A 139 -12.67 19.48 5.41
C ARG A 139 -11.35 19.11 4.74
N ALA A 140 -10.40 20.05 4.65
CA ALA A 140 -9.07 19.79 4.11
C ALA A 140 -8.25 18.84 4.99
N LEU A 141 -8.38 18.95 6.32
CA LEU A 141 -7.75 18.04 7.27
C LEU A 141 -8.36 16.64 7.20
N GLU A 142 -9.68 16.52 7.08
CA GLU A 142 -10.38 15.24 6.90
C GLU A 142 -9.95 14.54 5.60
N ALA A 143 -9.85 15.28 4.49
CA ALA A 143 -9.37 14.77 3.22
C ALA A 143 -7.90 14.32 3.30
N ARG A 144 -7.02 15.12 3.91
CA ARG A 144 -5.62 14.74 4.13
C ARG A 144 -5.53 13.47 4.99
N GLN A 145 -6.34 13.36 6.03
CA GLN A 145 -6.33 12.19 6.91
C GLN A 145 -6.85 10.93 6.21
N SER A 146 -7.88 11.03 5.37
CA SER A 146 -8.38 9.88 4.60
C SER A 146 -7.32 9.38 3.62
N GLN A 147 -6.61 10.29 2.95
CA GLN A 147 -5.46 9.95 2.10
C GLN A 147 -4.35 9.26 2.88
N TRP A 148 -4.00 9.77 4.07
CA TRP A 148 -3.00 9.16 4.94
C TRP A 148 -3.37 7.75 5.41
N LYS A 149 -4.65 7.52 5.76
CA LYS A 149 -5.14 6.18 6.12
C LYS A 149 -4.99 5.23 4.95
N ARG A 150 -5.37 5.63 3.74
CA ARG A 150 -5.23 4.81 2.53
C ARG A 150 -3.77 4.43 2.29
N ILE A 151 -2.85 5.39 2.40
CA ILE A 151 -1.41 5.14 2.25
C ILE A 151 -0.92 4.15 3.32
N MET A 152 -1.30 4.34 4.59
CA MET A 152 -0.86 3.44 5.66
C MET A 152 -1.47 2.04 5.55
N LEU A 153 -2.75 1.92 5.18
CA LEU A 153 -3.39 0.62 4.93
C LEU A 153 -2.73 -0.09 3.76
N LEU A 154 -2.43 0.63 2.67
CA LEU A 154 -1.69 0.09 1.54
C LEU A 154 -0.30 -0.40 1.95
N VAL A 155 0.46 0.40 2.72
CA VAL A 155 1.79 0.00 3.21
C VAL A 155 1.71 -1.23 4.10
N VAL A 156 0.77 -1.28 5.04
CA VAL A 156 0.59 -2.45 5.93
C VAL A 156 0.17 -3.67 5.14
N ALA A 157 -0.78 -3.53 4.21
CA ALA A 157 -1.22 -4.62 3.33
C ALA A 157 -0.06 -5.15 2.50
N ILE A 158 0.79 -4.25 1.98
CA ILE A 158 1.99 -4.62 1.21
C ILE A 158 2.98 -5.39 2.07
N THR A 159 3.32 -4.84 3.23
CA THR A 159 4.25 -5.49 4.16
C THR A 159 3.75 -6.86 4.65
N VAL A 160 2.45 -7.03 4.89
CA VAL A 160 1.92 -8.32 5.37
C VAL A 160 1.98 -9.41 4.29
N HIS A 161 1.79 -9.08 3.00
CA HIS A 161 1.88 -10.11 1.94
C HIS A 161 3.32 -10.49 1.60
N ASN A 162 4.28 -9.60 1.85
CA ASN A 162 5.71 -9.88 1.70
C ASN A 162 6.22 -10.97 2.68
N ILE A 163 5.44 -11.29 3.73
CA ILE A 163 5.77 -12.34 4.70
C ILE A 163 5.69 -13.75 4.06
N PRO A 164 4.56 -14.18 3.47
CA PRO A 164 4.48 -15.42 2.70
C PRO A 164 5.54 -15.56 1.61
N GLU A 165 5.87 -14.48 0.90
CA GLU A 165 6.87 -14.48 -0.18
C GLU A 165 8.27 -14.74 0.35
N GLY A 166 8.66 -14.02 1.41
CA GLY A 166 9.91 -14.28 2.13
C GLY A 166 10.00 -15.73 2.60
N LEU A 167 8.96 -16.24 3.28
CA LEU A 167 8.90 -17.64 3.72
C LEU A 167 9.05 -18.62 2.55
N ALA A 168 8.40 -18.39 1.42
CA ALA A 168 8.47 -19.26 0.25
C ALA A 168 9.87 -19.31 -0.34
N VAL A 169 10.53 -18.16 -0.53
CA VAL A 169 11.94 -18.10 -0.94
C VAL A 169 12.82 -18.84 0.06
N GLY A 170 12.64 -18.58 1.36
CA GLY A 170 13.39 -19.24 2.42
C GLY A 170 13.27 -20.76 2.41
N VAL A 171 12.04 -21.28 2.41
CA VAL A 171 11.81 -22.71 2.48
C VAL A 171 12.23 -23.41 1.18
N SER A 172 12.05 -22.78 0.01
CA SER A 172 12.54 -23.36 -1.25
C SER A 172 14.05 -23.59 -1.20
N PHE A 173 14.83 -22.58 -0.79
CA PHE A 173 16.28 -22.73 -0.60
C PHE A 173 16.64 -23.72 0.51
N GLY A 174 15.93 -23.72 1.63
CA GLY A 174 16.17 -24.67 2.71
C GLY A 174 15.77 -26.12 2.36
N ALA A 175 14.89 -26.30 1.38
CA ALA A 175 14.53 -27.59 0.81
C ALA A 175 15.42 -27.99 -0.39
N ALA A 176 16.30 -27.12 -0.86
CA ALA A 176 17.13 -27.37 -2.02
C ALA A 176 17.98 -28.64 -1.82
N GLY A 177 17.92 -29.57 -2.78
CA GLY A 177 18.55 -30.89 -2.72
C GLY A 177 17.71 -31.97 -2.02
N SER A 178 16.52 -31.66 -1.49
CA SER A 178 15.63 -32.66 -0.88
C SER A 178 14.92 -33.56 -1.91
N SER A 179 14.81 -33.10 -3.16
CA SER A 179 14.12 -33.79 -4.25
C SER A 179 14.64 -33.23 -5.58
N GLU A 180 14.41 -33.96 -6.67
CA GLU A 180 14.79 -33.56 -8.03
C GLU A 180 14.10 -32.24 -8.45
N LYS A 181 12.86 -32.03 -7.99
CA LYS A 181 12.12 -30.77 -8.17
C LYS A 181 12.61 -29.64 -7.27
N ALA A 182 13.05 -29.95 -6.06
CA ALA A 182 13.57 -28.96 -5.12
C ALA A 182 15.05 -28.68 -5.39
N SER A 183 15.37 -28.14 -6.56
CA SER A 183 16.75 -27.82 -6.96
C SER A 183 17.14 -26.39 -6.55
N PHE A 184 18.45 -26.14 -6.47
CA PHE A 184 18.98 -24.79 -6.31
C PHE A 184 18.53 -23.86 -7.45
N THR A 185 18.44 -24.40 -8.68
CA THR A 185 17.97 -23.67 -9.86
C THR A 185 16.52 -23.22 -9.68
N SER A 186 15.62 -24.11 -9.27
CA SER A 186 14.21 -23.78 -9.02
C SER A 186 14.06 -22.73 -7.91
N SER A 187 14.81 -22.86 -6.81
CA SER A 187 14.79 -21.90 -5.70
C SER A 187 15.28 -20.51 -6.12
N ARG A 188 16.34 -20.46 -6.95
CA ARG A 188 16.87 -19.23 -7.52
C ARG A 188 15.86 -18.56 -8.45
N ASN A 189 15.20 -19.34 -9.30
CA ASN A 189 14.25 -18.81 -10.27
C ASN A 189 13.01 -18.25 -9.56
N LEU A 190 12.50 -18.95 -8.53
CA LEU A 190 11.45 -18.43 -7.64
C LEU A 190 11.86 -17.10 -6.97
N ALA A 191 13.08 -17.02 -6.43
CA ALA A 191 13.58 -15.81 -5.79
C ALA A 191 13.75 -14.63 -6.76
N LEU A 192 14.14 -14.90 -8.01
CA LEU A 192 14.22 -13.88 -9.05
C LEU A 192 12.83 -13.40 -9.48
N GLY A 193 11.87 -14.32 -9.63
CA GLY A 193 10.48 -13.99 -9.94
C GLY A 193 9.88 -13.05 -8.89
N ILE A 194 10.00 -13.44 -7.61
CA ILE A 194 9.57 -12.61 -6.47
C ILE A 194 10.33 -11.28 -6.44
N GLY A 195 11.66 -11.30 -6.60
CA GLY A 195 12.45 -10.05 -6.58
C GLY A 195 12.05 -9.03 -7.66
N ILE A 196 11.59 -9.48 -8.83
CA ILE A 196 11.18 -8.59 -9.92
C ILE A 196 9.83 -7.93 -9.64
N GLN A 197 8.85 -8.65 -9.09
CA GLN A 197 7.53 -8.07 -8.75
C GLN A 197 7.58 -7.08 -7.57
N ASN A 198 8.58 -7.22 -6.69
CA ASN A 198 8.72 -6.37 -5.51
C ASN A 198 9.16 -4.95 -5.87
N PHE A 199 9.71 -4.76 -7.08
CA PHE A 199 10.02 -3.43 -7.59
C PHE A 199 8.74 -2.60 -7.86
N PRO A 200 7.75 -3.07 -8.66
CA PRO A 200 6.43 -2.45 -8.73
C PRO A 200 5.75 -2.21 -7.36
N GLU A 201 5.87 -3.13 -6.41
CA GLU A 201 5.24 -3.01 -5.08
C GLU A 201 5.91 -1.94 -4.21
N GLY A 202 7.24 -1.89 -4.22
CA GLY A 202 8.00 -0.81 -3.59
C GLY A 202 7.67 0.57 -4.19
N LEU A 203 7.40 0.63 -5.50
CA LEU A 203 6.90 1.85 -6.15
C LEU A 203 5.46 2.18 -5.76
N ALA A 204 4.60 1.17 -5.57
CA ALA A 204 3.22 1.36 -5.10
C ALA A 204 3.16 1.96 -3.69
N VAL A 205 4.19 1.76 -2.86
CA VAL A 205 4.38 2.46 -1.58
C VAL A 205 5.01 3.85 -1.77
N SER A 206 6.06 3.93 -2.59
CA SER A 206 6.87 5.14 -2.73
C SER A 206 6.11 6.31 -3.41
N LEU A 207 5.33 6.03 -4.47
CA LEU A 207 4.66 7.08 -5.23
C LEU A 207 3.56 7.80 -4.43
N PRO A 208 2.67 7.11 -3.69
CA PRO A 208 1.70 7.77 -2.83
C PRO A 208 2.35 8.59 -1.70
N LEU A 209 3.43 8.10 -1.09
CA LEU A 209 4.19 8.85 -0.09
C LEU A 209 4.79 10.13 -0.67
N GLN A 210 5.36 10.07 -1.87
CA GLN A 210 5.87 11.25 -2.56
C GLN A 210 4.73 12.25 -2.85
N ALA A 211 3.59 11.77 -3.35
CA ALA A 211 2.42 12.60 -3.61
C ALA A 211 1.85 13.26 -2.34
N ALA A 212 2.01 12.60 -1.18
CA ALA A 212 1.65 13.17 0.12
C ALA A 212 2.63 14.25 0.65
N GLY A 213 3.69 14.56 -0.11
CA GLY A 213 4.65 15.62 0.18
C GLY A 213 5.99 15.16 0.76
N PHE A 214 6.28 13.85 0.77
CA PHE A 214 7.61 13.35 1.15
C PHE A 214 8.63 13.58 0.04
N SER A 215 9.90 13.77 0.42
CA SER A 215 10.98 13.83 -0.54
C SER A 215 11.14 12.48 -1.25
N VAL A 216 11.54 12.51 -2.53
CA VAL A 216 11.75 11.31 -3.36
C VAL A 216 12.57 10.25 -2.62
N TRP A 217 13.64 10.66 -1.95
CA TRP A 217 14.52 9.74 -1.22
C TRP A 217 13.87 9.12 0.02
N ARG A 218 13.08 9.89 0.78
CA ARG A 218 12.35 9.35 1.94
C ARG A 218 11.28 8.36 1.48
N SER A 219 10.53 8.69 0.43
CA SER A 219 9.52 7.80 -0.13
C SER A 219 10.13 6.50 -0.64
N PHE A 220 11.26 6.59 -1.37
CA PHE A 220 12.02 5.44 -1.83
C PHE A 220 12.46 4.55 -0.65
N TRP A 221 13.02 5.14 0.42
CA TRP A 221 13.42 4.38 1.61
C TRP A 221 12.25 3.65 2.28
N TYR A 222 11.08 4.30 2.39
CA TYR A 222 9.89 3.64 2.93
C TYR A 222 9.38 2.52 2.02
N GLY A 223 9.47 2.68 0.70
CA GLY A 223 9.22 1.61 -0.25
C GLY A 223 10.11 0.39 0.00
N GLN A 224 11.42 0.59 0.12
CA GLN A 224 12.36 -0.49 0.44
C GLN A 224 12.10 -1.13 1.80
N LEU A 225 11.78 -0.32 2.81
CA LEU A 225 11.48 -0.81 4.16
C LEU A 225 10.25 -1.72 4.19
N SER A 226 9.27 -1.48 3.31
CA SER A 226 8.08 -2.34 3.21
C SER A 226 8.38 -3.76 2.71
N GLY A 227 9.45 -3.94 1.93
CA GLY A 227 9.96 -5.24 1.46
C GLY A 227 11.01 -5.89 2.38
N MET A 228 11.52 -5.17 3.38
CA MET A 228 12.57 -5.67 4.30
C MET A 228 12.12 -6.86 5.16
N VAL A 229 10.83 -7.17 5.18
CA VAL A 229 10.30 -8.36 5.84
C VAL A 229 10.66 -9.64 5.07
N GLU A 230 10.85 -9.60 3.75
CA GLU A 230 11.13 -10.80 2.96
C GLU A 230 12.46 -11.47 3.34
N PRO A 231 13.60 -10.76 3.48
CA PRO A 231 14.84 -11.41 3.89
C PRO A 231 14.74 -12.02 5.29
N VAL A 232 14.03 -11.36 6.21
CA VAL A 232 13.84 -11.84 7.58
C VAL A 232 13.06 -13.15 7.56
N PHE A 233 11.91 -13.16 6.89
CA PHE A 233 11.08 -14.35 6.77
C PHE A 233 11.69 -15.42 5.85
N GLY A 234 12.55 -15.05 4.93
CA GLY A 234 13.37 -15.97 4.14
C GLY A 234 14.37 -16.74 4.98
N VAL A 235 15.10 -16.07 5.88
CA VAL A 235 15.99 -16.76 6.82
C VAL A 235 15.18 -17.67 7.75
N LEU A 236 14.06 -17.20 8.28
CA LEU A 236 13.19 -18.01 9.14
C LEU A 236 12.63 -19.24 8.39
N GLY A 237 12.20 -19.05 7.15
CA GLY A 237 11.71 -20.13 6.28
C GLY A 237 12.79 -21.18 6.00
N ALA A 238 14.02 -20.74 5.71
CA ALA A 238 15.15 -21.63 5.47
C ALA A 238 15.55 -22.46 6.70
N VAL A 239 15.41 -21.91 7.91
CA VAL A 239 15.69 -22.62 9.16
C VAL A 239 14.54 -23.54 9.57
N ALA A 240 13.29 -23.14 9.31
CA ALA A 240 12.08 -23.85 9.76
C ALA A 240 11.45 -24.75 8.69
N VAL A 241 12.22 -25.19 7.68
CA VAL A 241 11.74 -25.97 6.52
C VAL A 241 10.83 -27.14 6.90
N ALA A 242 11.20 -27.94 7.91
CA ALA A 242 10.42 -29.11 8.31
C ALA A 242 9.04 -28.74 8.89
N ALA A 243 8.93 -27.61 9.59
CA ALA A 243 7.68 -27.10 10.12
C ALA A 243 6.86 -26.35 9.07
N ALA A 244 7.54 -25.68 8.12
CA ALA A 244 6.90 -24.84 7.12
C ALA A 244 6.42 -25.62 5.88
N LYS A 245 7.11 -26.70 5.49
CA LYS A 245 6.80 -27.52 4.29
C LYS A 245 5.32 -27.91 4.16
N PRO A 246 4.63 -28.43 5.19
CA PRO A 246 3.22 -28.79 5.08
C PRO A 246 2.28 -27.59 4.95
N ALA A 247 2.67 -26.43 5.48
CA ALA A 247 1.84 -25.21 5.48
C ALA A 247 2.04 -24.34 4.24
N LEU A 248 3.16 -24.50 3.53
CA LEU A 248 3.54 -23.69 2.37
C LEU A 248 2.49 -23.60 1.27
N PRO A 249 1.89 -24.70 0.78
CA PRO A 249 0.93 -24.60 -0.32
C PRO A 249 -0.31 -23.79 0.07
N TYR A 250 -0.73 -23.92 1.34
CA TYR A 250 -1.82 -23.12 1.89
C TYR A 250 -1.43 -21.65 2.02
N ALA A 251 -0.22 -21.36 2.52
CA ALA A 251 0.27 -20.00 2.70
C ALA A 251 0.49 -19.26 1.37
N LEU A 252 1.06 -19.93 0.37
CA LEU A 252 1.25 -19.41 -0.98
C LEU A 252 -0.09 -19.15 -1.68
N ALA A 253 -1.00 -20.12 -1.62
CA ALA A 253 -2.33 -19.94 -2.21
C ALA A 253 -3.12 -18.84 -1.47
N PHE A 254 -2.99 -18.75 -0.14
CA PHE A 254 -3.56 -17.66 0.65
C PHE A 254 -3.05 -16.29 0.20
N ALA A 255 -1.73 -16.14 0.03
CA ALA A 255 -1.14 -14.90 -0.47
C ALA A 255 -1.65 -14.57 -1.89
N ALA A 256 -1.73 -15.57 -2.78
CA ALA A 256 -2.27 -15.39 -4.12
C ALA A 256 -3.72 -14.91 -4.11
N GLY A 257 -4.57 -15.51 -3.27
CA GLY A 257 -5.98 -15.13 -3.13
C GLY A 257 -6.17 -13.73 -2.57
N ALA A 258 -5.39 -13.37 -1.54
CA ALA A 258 -5.38 -12.03 -0.98
C ALA A 258 -4.93 -10.98 -2.02
N MET A 259 -3.85 -11.25 -2.76
CA MET A 259 -3.30 -10.33 -3.76
C MET A 259 -4.26 -10.14 -4.94
N ILE A 260 -4.91 -11.20 -5.42
CA ILE A 260 -5.95 -11.09 -6.47
C ILE A 260 -7.14 -10.28 -5.98
N TYR A 261 -7.59 -10.48 -4.73
CA TYR A 261 -8.67 -9.67 -4.15
C TYR A 261 -8.31 -8.18 -4.16
N VAL A 262 -7.15 -7.80 -3.62
CA VAL A 262 -6.69 -6.39 -3.58
C VAL A 262 -6.61 -5.79 -4.99
N VAL A 263 -6.07 -6.53 -5.96
CA VAL A 263 -5.99 -6.03 -7.34
C VAL A 263 -7.37 -5.78 -7.93
N ALA A 264 -8.31 -6.69 -7.70
CA ALA A 264 -9.65 -6.64 -8.28
C ALA A 264 -10.55 -5.60 -7.59
N ASP A 265 -10.48 -5.48 -6.26
CA ASP A 265 -11.36 -4.62 -5.46
C ASP A 265 -10.81 -3.18 -5.33
N ASP A 266 -9.48 -3.02 -5.28
CA ASP A 266 -8.85 -1.70 -5.11
C ASP A 266 -8.17 -1.20 -6.40
N ILE A 267 -7.12 -1.89 -6.86
CA ILE A 267 -6.16 -1.31 -7.82
C ILE A 267 -6.80 -1.05 -9.20
N ILE A 268 -7.53 -2.03 -9.74
CA ILE A 268 -8.18 -1.90 -11.06
C ILE A 268 -9.29 -0.83 -11.00
N PRO A 269 -10.22 -0.84 -10.03
CA PRO A 269 -11.23 0.21 -9.90
C PRO A 269 -10.64 1.61 -9.71
N GLU A 270 -9.61 1.77 -8.87
CA GLU A 270 -8.96 3.07 -8.60
C GLU A 270 -8.31 3.64 -9.88
N ALA A 271 -7.61 2.79 -10.64
CA ALA A 271 -6.97 3.20 -11.88
C ALA A 271 -7.99 3.60 -12.97
N ASN A 272 -9.15 2.93 -13.00
CA ASN A 272 -10.25 3.27 -13.88
C ASN A 272 -10.95 4.57 -13.46
N ALA A 273 -11.14 4.79 -12.15
CA ALA A 273 -11.73 6.02 -11.63
C ALA A 273 -10.86 7.24 -11.93
N SER A 274 -9.53 7.08 -11.90
CA SER A 274 -8.53 8.14 -12.12
C SER A 274 -8.44 8.67 -13.57
N GLY A 275 -9.38 8.30 -14.45
CA GLY A 275 -9.45 8.76 -15.85
C GLY A 275 -8.48 8.07 -16.82
N ASN A 276 -7.58 7.22 -16.31
CA ASN A 276 -6.54 6.54 -17.09
C ASN A 276 -6.84 5.05 -17.35
N GLY A 277 -8.11 4.62 -17.29
CA GLY A 277 -8.47 3.20 -17.31
C GLY A 277 -7.90 2.39 -18.49
N LYS A 278 -7.88 2.97 -19.70
CA LYS A 278 -7.26 2.32 -20.88
C LYS A 278 -5.75 2.12 -20.72
N LEU A 279 -5.04 3.12 -20.18
CA LEU A 279 -3.60 3.04 -19.92
C LEU A 279 -3.32 2.01 -18.83
N ALA A 280 -4.14 1.99 -17.78
CA ALA A 280 -4.06 1.00 -16.70
C ALA A 280 -4.26 -0.43 -17.22
N THR A 281 -5.22 -0.63 -18.13
CA THR A 281 -5.46 -1.94 -18.76
C THR A 281 -4.27 -2.39 -19.60
N TRP A 282 -3.72 -1.52 -20.45
CA TRP A 282 -2.51 -1.85 -21.22
C TRP A 282 -1.29 -2.09 -20.32
N GLY A 283 -1.14 -1.31 -19.25
CA GLY A 283 -0.11 -1.53 -18.24
C GLY A 283 -0.25 -2.89 -17.56
N CYS A 284 -1.48 -3.31 -17.23
CA CYS A 284 -1.77 -4.62 -16.68
C CYS A 284 -1.39 -5.74 -17.66
N ILE A 285 -1.75 -5.62 -18.95
CA ILE A 285 -1.40 -6.60 -19.99
C ILE A 285 0.11 -6.70 -20.15
N ILE A 286 0.81 -5.56 -20.27
CA ILE A 286 2.27 -5.53 -20.45
C ILE A 286 2.95 -6.14 -19.23
N GLY A 287 2.56 -5.74 -18.02
CA GLY A 287 3.11 -6.30 -16.78
C GLY A 287 2.86 -7.81 -16.69
N PHE A 288 1.70 -8.27 -17.14
CA PHE A 288 1.36 -9.69 -17.17
C PHE A 288 2.24 -10.48 -18.14
N VAL A 289 2.43 -9.96 -19.37
CA VAL A 289 3.31 -10.56 -20.38
C VAL A 289 4.77 -10.57 -19.91
N VAL A 290 5.26 -9.47 -19.34
CA VAL A 290 6.63 -9.38 -18.82
C VAL A 290 6.84 -10.44 -17.75
N MET A 291 5.92 -10.56 -16.79
CA MET A 291 6.03 -11.56 -15.73
C MET A 291 5.98 -12.99 -16.28
N MET A 292 5.05 -13.30 -17.18
CA MET A 292 4.96 -14.60 -17.84
C MET A 292 6.25 -14.94 -18.61
N CYS A 293 6.82 -13.99 -19.35
CA CYS A 293 8.06 -14.19 -20.09
C CYS A 293 9.26 -14.39 -19.16
N LEU A 294 9.28 -13.74 -18.00
CA LEU A 294 10.34 -13.90 -17.02
C LEU A 294 10.27 -15.26 -16.34
N ASP A 295 9.08 -15.69 -15.95
CA ASP A 295 8.85 -17.00 -15.35
C ASP A 295 9.25 -18.13 -16.33
N VAL A 296 8.61 -18.17 -17.51
CA VAL A 296 8.90 -19.19 -18.53
C VAL A 296 10.33 -19.11 -19.06
N GLY A 297 10.87 -17.89 -19.17
CA GLY A 297 12.21 -17.65 -19.73
C GLY A 297 13.35 -17.92 -18.76
N LEU A 298 13.12 -17.78 -17.45
CA LEU A 298 14.13 -18.04 -16.41
C LEU A 298 14.01 -19.46 -15.83
N GLY A 299 12.86 -20.12 -15.98
CA GLY A 299 12.58 -21.52 -15.60
C GLY A 299 12.22 -21.65 -14.14
#